data_AF-K0J759-F1
#
_entry.id   AF-K0J759-F1
#
_cell.length_a   1.000
_cell.length_b   1.000
_cell.length_c   1.000
_cell.angle_alpha   90.00
_cell.angle_beta   90.00
_cell.angle_gamma   90.00
#
_symmetry.space_group_name_H-M   'P 1'
#
loop_
_entity.id
_entity.type
_entity.pdbx_description
1 polymer ?
#
loop_
_entity_poly.entity_id
_entity_poly.type
_entity_poly.pdbx_seq_one_letter_code
_entity_poly.pdbx_strand_id
1 'polypeptide(L)'
;LRVKDLDFGHRQIIVRDAKGGKDRLTILPDSIIEPLRIQLAMAKQLHEQDLANGYGAVYLPYALERKYPHANKEWIWQYVFPATQLSRDPRSGAIRRHHLHESTMQKAVKRAAKRAGIAKRVTPHTFRHRFATHL
;
A
#
# COMPACT_ATOMS: atom_id res chain seq x y z
N LEU A 1 1.04 0.17 3.01
CA LEU A 1 0.00 1.20 3.18
C LEU A 1 -1.37 0.53 3.20
N ARG A 2 -2.11 0.69 4.28
CA ARG A 2 -3.48 0.19 4.42
C ARG A 2 -4.48 1.33 4.26
N VAL A 3 -5.75 1.00 4.06
CA VAL A 3 -6.82 2.01 3.91
C VAL A 3 -6.86 2.97 5.09
N LYS A 4 -6.78 2.45 6.32
CA LYS A 4 -6.77 3.26 7.55
C LYS A 4 -5.60 4.22 7.70
N ASP A 5 -4.56 4.06 6.88
CA ASP A 5 -3.37 4.91 6.94
C ASP A 5 -3.54 6.18 6.11
N LEU A 6 -4.64 6.33 5.37
CA LEU A 6 -4.97 7.51 4.57
C LEU A 6 -5.98 8.39 5.31
N ASP A 7 -5.60 9.63 5.60
CA ASP A 7 -6.48 10.64 6.16
C ASP A 7 -6.71 11.76 5.14
N PHE A 8 -7.84 11.67 4.44
CA PHE A 8 -8.25 12.69 3.47
C PHE A 8 -8.69 13.99 4.12
N GLY A 9 -9.19 13.95 5.36
CA GLY A 9 -9.67 15.13 6.06
C GLY A 9 -8.52 16.03 6.50
N HIS A 10 -7.43 15.43 6.98
CA HIS A 10 -6.23 16.15 7.41
C HIS A 10 -5.14 16.22 6.33
N ARG A 11 -5.39 15.63 5.15
CA ARG A 11 -4.44 15.54 4.03
C ARG A 11 -3.12 14.92 4.47
N GLN A 12 -3.21 13.77 5.12
CA GLN A 12 -2.07 13.08 5.70
C GLN A 12 -2.05 11.59 5.37
N ILE A 13 -0.85 11.03 5.37
CA ILE A 13 -0.60 9.60 5.28
C ILE A 13 0.21 9.17 6.50
N ILE A 14 -0.26 8.12 7.17
CA ILE A 14 0.43 7.51 8.31
C ILE A 14 1.31 6.35 7.83
N VAL A 15 2.62 6.51 7.93
CA VAL A 15 3.57 5.42 7.67
C VAL A 15 3.83 4.69 8.98
N ARG A 16 3.18 3.54 9.14
CA ARG A 16 3.32 2.67 10.31
C ARG A 16 4.67 1.97 10.34
N ASP A 17 5.22 1.78 11.54
CA ASP A 17 6.47 1.03 11.79
C ASP A 17 7.64 1.51 10.90
N ALA A 18 7.84 2.83 10.84
CA ALA A 18 8.98 3.39 10.15
C ALA A 18 10.27 3.14 10.97
N LYS A 19 11.42 3.57 10.42
CA LYS A 19 12.75 3.40 11.06
C LYS A 19 12.70 3.76 12.56
N GLY A 20 12.99 2.76 13.41
CA GLY A 20 12.97 2.88 14.87
C GLY A 20 11.67 2.42 15.54
N GLY A 21 10.77 1.74 14.82
CA GLY A 21 9.50 1.24 15.40
C GLY A 21 8.46 2.33 15.64
N LYS A 22 8.66 3.51 15.05
CA LYS A 22 7.81 4.69 15.26
C LYS A 22 7.01 5.01 14.02
N ASP A 23 5.75 5.36 14.22
CA ASP A 23 4.89 5.87 13.15
C ASP A 23 5.37 7.25 12.70
N ARG A 24 5.18 7.56 11.41
CA ARG A 24 5.49 8.87 10.83
C ARG A 24 4.30 9.39 10.06
N LEU A 25 4.08 10.70 10.14
CA LEU A 25 3.10 11.40 9.31
C LEU A 25 3.82 12.02 8.11
N THR A 26 3.18 11.98 6.94
CA THR A 26 3.63 12.70 5.75
C THR A 26 2.42 13.31 5.04
N ILE A 27 2.68 14.30 4.20
CA ILE A 27 1.64 15.04 3.46
C ILE A 27 0.96 14.16 2.40
N LEU A 28 -0.34 14.41 2.18
CA LEU A 28 -1.13 13.91 1.06
C LEU A 28 -1.49 15.11 0.15
N PRO A 29 -0.83 15.28 -1.00
CA PRO A 29 -1.13 16.37 -1.92
C PRO A 29 -2.56 16.31 -2.47
N ASP A 30 -3.23 17.45 -2.60
CA ASP A 30 -4.60 17.54 -3.13
C ASP A 30 -4.73 16.94 -4.53
N SER A 31 -3.70 17.10 -5.37
CA SER A 31 -3.68 16.59 -6.75
C SER A 31 -3.79 15.08 -6.86
N ILE A 32 -3.50 14.33 -5.79
CA ILE A 32 -3.60 12.86 -5.79
C ILE A 32 -4.82 12.33 -5.05
N ILE A 33 -5.63 13.19 -4.40
CA ILE A 33 -6.79 12.76 -3.62
C ILE A 33 -7.79 12.00 -4.51
N GLU A 34 -8.19 12.60 -5.63
CA GLU A 34 -9.20 11.99 -6.51
C GLU A 34 -8.69 10.70 -7.18
N PRO A 35 -7.46 10.66 -7.77
CA PRO A 35 -6.87 9.40 -8.22
C PRO A 35 -6.82 8.31 -7.14
N LEU A 36 -6.55 8.69 -5.89
CA LEU A 36 -6.48 7.74 -4.78
C LEU A 36 -7.85 7.22 -4.37
N ARG A 37 -8.90 8.04 -4.43
CA ARG A 37 -10.28 7.59 -4.22
C ARG A 37 -10.71 6.56 -5.25
N ILE A 38 -10.39 6.79 -6.53
CA ILE A 38 -10.65 5.83 -7.60
C ILE A 38 -9.92 4.51 -7.33
N GLN A 39 -8.64 4.58 -6.96
CA GLN A 39 -7.85 3.40 -6.59
C GLN A 39 -8.47 2.64 -5.40
N LEU A 40 -8.96 3.35 -4.38
CA LEU A 40 -9.62 2.74 -3.22
C LEU A 40 -10.93 2.07 -3.62
N ALA A 41 -11.72 2.66 -4.52
CA ALA A 41 -12.94 2.05 -5.03
C ALA A 41 -12.64 0.74 -5.77
N MET A 42 -11.63 0.73 -6.64
CA MET A 42 -11.18 -0.49 -7.35
C MET A 42 -10.69 -1.56 -6.36
N ALA A 43 -9.88 -1.17 -5.38
CA ALA A 43 -9.38 -2.08 -4.36
C ALA A 43 -10.51 -2.64 -3.47
N LYS A 44 -11.54 -1.84 -3.18
CA LYS A 44 -12.72 -2.28 -2.41
C LYS A 44 -13.53 -3.31 -3.18
N GLN A 45 -13.79 -3.06 -4.46
CA GLN A 45 -14.50 -4.00 -5.32
C GLN A 45 -13.75 -5.34 -5.43
N LEU A 46 -12.42 -5.30 -5.52
CA LEU A 46 -11.58 -6.51 -5.51
C LEU A 46 -11.65 -7.25 -4.17
N HIS A 47 -11.62 -6.52 -3.06
CA HIS A 47 -11.76 -7.09 -1.72
C HIS A 47 -13.12 -7.77 -1.51
N GLU A 48 -14.21 -7.16 -1.97
CA GLU A 48 -15.56 -7.75 -1.91
C GLU A 48 -15.63 -9.06 -2.70
N GLN A 49 -14.99 -9.13 -3.87
CA GLN A 49 -14.87 -10.37 -4.65
C GLN A 49 -14.02 -11.42 -3.90
N ASP A 50 -12.89 -11.03 -3.33
CA ASP A 50 -12.06 -11.95 -2.54
C ASP A 50 -12.82 -12.47 -1.32
N LEU A 51 -13.62 -11.64 -0.64
CA LEU A 51 -14.47 -12.06 0.48
C LEU A 51 -15.51 -13.09 0.04
N ALA A 52 -16.21 -12.86 -1.07
CA ALA A 52 -17.18 -13.80 -1.63
C ALA A 52 -16.55 -15.16 -1.98
N ASN A 53 -15.29 -15.15 -2.42
CA ASN A 53 -14.51 -16.34 -2.74
C ASN A 53 -13.79 -16.98 -1.53
N GLY A 54 -13.92 -16.41 -0.32
CA GLY A 54 -13.29 -16.93 0.89
C GLY A 54 -11.82 -16.51 1.11
N TYR A 55 -11.28 -15.60 0.30
CA TYR A 55 -9.87 -15.15 0.32
C TYR A 55 -9.66 -13.71 0.83
N GLY A 56 -10.71 -13.01 1.25
CA GLY A 56 -10.64 -11.60 1.68
C GLY A 56 -9.94 -11.33 3.02
N ALA A 57 -9.22 -12.29 3.59
CA ALA A 57 -8.48 -12.07 4.83
C ALA A 57 -7.05 -11.57 4.55
N VAL A 58 -6.63 -10.47 5.15
CA VAL A 58 -5.24 -9.97 5.05
C VAL A 58 -4.39 -10.46 6.22
N TYR A 59 -3.08 -10.53 6.04
CA TYR A 59 -2.16 -10.71 7.17
C TYR A 59 -2.24 -9.51 8.13
N LEU A 60 -2.38 -9.77 9.43
CA LEU A 60 -2.25 -8.77 10.48
C LEU A 60 -0.97 -9.02 11.27
N PRO A 61 -0.12 -8.00 11.47
CA PRO A 61 1.12 -8.18 12.21
C PRO A 61 0.86 -8.37 13.71
N TYR A 62 1.76 -9.12 14.37
CA TYR A 62 1.77 -9.36 15.82
C TYR A 62 0.48 -10.04 16.34
N ALA A 63 0.14 -9.81 17.61
CA ALA A 63 -1.05 -10.34 18.25
C ALA A 63 -2.36 -9.63 17.84
N LEU A 64 -2.36 -8.81 16.79
CA LEU A 64 -3.56 -8.09 16.37
C LEU A 64 -4.68 -9.04 15.93
N GLU A 65 -4.36 -10.12 15.24
CA GLU A 65 -5.35 -11.14 14.85
C GLU A 65 -5.95 -11.85 16.08
N ARG A 66 -5.15 -12.05 17.15
CA ARG A 66 -5.66 -12.61 18.42
C ARG A 66 -6.55 -11.63 19.16
N LYS A 67 -6.20 -10.35 19.16
CA LYS A 67 -6.94 -9.29 19.85
C LYS A 67 -8.24 -8.90 19.11
N TYR A 68 -8.22 -8.95 17.78
CA TYR A 68 -9.33 -8.59 16.91
C TYR A 68 -9.51 -9.63 15.79
N PRO A 69 -10.24 -10.73 16.06
CA PRO A 69 -10.34 -11.88 15.15
C PRO A 69 -10.94 -11.57 13.77
N HIS A 70 -11.76 -10.52 13.66
CA HIS A 70 -12.44 -10.14 12.41
C HIS A 70 -11.76 -8.99 11.66
N ALA A 71 -10.76 -8.35 12.26
CA ALA A 71 -10.07 -7.21 11.68
C ALA A 71 -9.36 -7.55 10.36
N ASN A 72 -8.98 -8.80 10.14
CA ASN A 72 -8.30 -9.23 8.92
C ASN A 72 -9.22 -9.17 7.67
N LYS A 73 -10.54 -9.15 7.83
CA LYS A 73 -11.52 -9.04 6.74
C LYS A 73 -12.11 -7.63 6.59
N GLU A 74 -11.93 -6.78 7.59
CA GLU A 74 -12.41 -5.40 7.56
C GLU A 74 -11.67 -4.58 6.51
N TRP A 75 -12.41 -3.69 5.84
CA TRP A 75 -11.90 -2.84 4.76
C TRP A 75 -10.72 -1.95 5.19
N ILE A 76 -10.79 -1.40 6.40
CA ILE A 76 -9.78 -0.47 6.93
C ILE A 76 -8.38 -1.10 7.02
N TRP A 77 -8.31 -2.43 7.10
CA TRP A 77 -7.05 -3.19 7.19
C TRP A 77 -6.51 -3.63 5.84
N GLN A 78 -7.27 -3.50 4.75
CA GLN A 78 -6.85 -3.95 3.43
C GLN A 78 -5.79 -3.02 2.83
N TYR A 79 -5.06 -3.53 1.85
CA TYR A 79 -4.03 -2.77 1.15
C TYR A 79 -4.64 -1.78 0.16
N VAL A 80 -4.11 -0.56 0.12
CA VAL A 80 -4.49 0.47 -0.88
C VAL A 80 -4.11 0.02 -2.30
N PHE A 81 -2.97 -0.66 -2.43
CA PHE A 81 -2.43 -1.19 -3.68
C PHE A 81 -2.32 -2.71 -3.59
N PRO A 82 -3.44 -3.44 -3.76
CA PRO A 82 -3.44 -4.89 -3.69
C PRO A 82 -2.68 -5.50 -4.89
N ALA A 83 -2.10 -6.68 -4.69
CA ALA A 83 -1.46 -7.45 -5.75
C ALA A 83 -2.51 -7.92 -6.77
N THR A 84 -2.10 -8.08 -8.03
CA THR A 84 -2.98 -8.56 -9.10
C THR A 84 -3.46 -9.98 -8.88
N GLN A 85 -2.64 -10.82 -8.23
CA GLN A 85 -2.92 -12.22 -7.96
C GLN A 85 -2.95 -12.51 -6.46
N LEU A 86 -3.73 -13.51 -6.07
CA LEU A 86 -3.67 -14.11 -4.75
C LEU A 86 -2.34 -14.85 -4.59
N SER A 87 -1.83 -14.92 -3.37
CA SER A 87 -0.65 -15.71 -3.06
C SER A 87 -0.86 -16.52 -1.78
N ARG A 88 -0.09 -17.61 -1.68
CA ARG A 88 -0.02 -18.38 -0.45
C ARG A 88 0.90 -17.65 0.53
N ASP A 89 0.40 -17.30 1.70
CA ASP A 89 1.22 -16.74 2.76
C ASP A 89 2.19 -17.82 3.28
N PRO A 90 3.51 -17.63 3.19
CA PRO A 90 4.49 -18.63 3.62
C PRO A 90 4.46 -18.91 5.12
N ARG A 91 3.90 -18.01 5.94
CA ARG A 91 3.86 -18.17 7.41
C ARG A 91 2.66 -18.99 7.88
N SER A 92 1.48 -18.71 7.33
CA SER A 92 0.23 -19.34 7.75
C SER A 92 -0.28 -20.41 6.79
N GLY A 93 0.26 -20.47 5.58
CA GLY A 93 -0.22 -21.34 4.51
C GLY A 93 -1.54 -20.90 3.86
N ALA A 94 -2.20 -19.87 4.39
CA ALA A 94 -3.48 -19.37 3.88
C ALA A 94 -3.32 -18.63 2.55
N ILE A 95 -4.30 -18.78 1.67
CA ILE A 95 -4.38 -18.02 0.42
C ILE A 95 -5.00 -16.66 0.72
N ARG A 96 -4.28 -15.59 0.39
CA ARG A 96 -4.73 -14.21 0.63
C ARG A 96 -4.12 -13.25 -0.37
N ARG A 97 -4.73 -12.07 -0.53
CA ARG A 97 -4.16 -11.01 -1.35
C ARG A 97 -3.12 -10.21 -0.58
N HIS A 98 -1.91 -10.12 -1.14
CA HIS A 98 -0.87 -9.25 -0.59
C HIS A 98 -0.90 -7.86 -1.24
N HIS A 99 -0.02 -6.96 -0.80
CA HIS A 99 0.23 -5.73 -1.55
C HIS A 99 1.04 -6.01 -2.81
N LEU A 100 0.96 -5.10 -3.78
CA LEU A 100 1.78 -5.13 -4.99
C LEU A 100 3.26 -5.29 -4.64
N HIS A 101 3.96 -6.17 -5.36
CA HIS A 101 5.37 -6.43 -5.12
C HIS A 101 6.23 -5.19 -5.39
N GLU A 102 7.22 -4.92 -4.54
CA GLU A 102 8.05 -3.70 -4.62
C GLU A 102 8.79 -3.56 -5.96
N SER A 103 9.24 -4.68 -6.53
CA SER A 103 9.96 -4.70 -7.80
C SER A 103 9.11 -4.20 -8.96
N THR A 104 7.78 -4.28 -8.87
CA THR A 104 6.87 -3.71 -9.87
C THR A 104 7.05 -2.20 -9.95
N MET A 105 7.07 -1.51 -8.79
CA MET A 105 7.28 -0.06 -8.72
C MET A 105 8.69 0.32 -9.15
N GLN A 106 9.71 -0.42 -8.70
CA GLN A 106 11.10 -0.17 -9.07
C GLN A 106 11.32 -0.27 -10.60
N LYS A 107 10.74 -1.30 -11.24
CA LYS A 107 10.80 -1.50 -12.70
C LYS A 107 10.02 -0.40 -13.43
N ALA A 108 8.84 -0.02 -12.95
CA ALA A 108 8.04 1.05 -13.54
C ALA A 108 8.79 2.39 -13.56
N VAL A 109 9.39 2.77 -12.42
CA VAL A 109 10.22 3.97 -12.31
C VAL A 109 11.41 3.93 -13.27
N LYS A 110 12.14 2.81 -13.31
CA LYS A 110 13.30 2.65 -14.21
C LYS A 110 12.89 2.82 -15.69
N ARG A 111 11.78 2.22 -16.09
CA ARG A 111 11.24 2.34 -17.46
C ARG A 111 10.80 3.77 -17.77
N ALA A 112 10.12 4.44 -16.83
CA ALA A 112 9.70 5.83 -17.00
C ALA A 112 10.90 6.77 -17.18
N ALA A 113 11.94 6.64 -16.35
CA ALA A 113 13.16 7.45 -16.46
C ALA A 113 13.87 7.25 -17.81
N LYS A 114 13.94 5.99 -18.30
CA LYS A 114 14.50 5.69 -19.62
C LYS A 114 13.72 6.37 -20.74
N ARG A 115 12.39 6.30 -20.71
CA ARG A 115 11.52 6.94 -21.72
C ARG A 115 11.60 8.46 -21.69
N ALA A 116 11.81 9.04 -20.51
CA ALA A 116 11.97 10.48 -20.34
C ALA A 116 13.38 10.99 -20.72
N GLY A 117 14.27 10.14 -21.25
CA GLY A 117 15.63 10.54 -21.63
C GLY A 117 16.55 10.87 -20.44
N ILE A 118 16.21 10.43 -19.23
CA ILE A 118 17.01 10.73 -18.04
C ILE A 118 18.19 9.76 -17.96
N ALA A 119 19.40 10.27 -18.19
CA ALA A 119 20.63 9.46 -18.18
C ALA A 119 21.05 8.97 -16.78
N LYS A 120 20.71 9.71 -15.72
CA LYS A 120 21.02 9.32 -14.33
C LYS A 120 20.14 8.18 -13.84
N ARG A 121 20.65 7.37 -12.92
CA ARG A 121 19.87 6.32 -12.24
C ARG A 121 18.76 6.96 -11.41
N VAL A 122 17.50 6.64 -11.73
CA VAL A 122 16.31 7.04 -10.97
C VAL A 122 15.68 5.81 -10.32
N THR A 123 15.46 5.87 -9.01
CA THR A 123 14.77 4.84 -8.22
C THR A 123 13.71 5.49 -7.33
N PRO A 124 12.80 4.73 -6.69
CA PRO A 124 11.92 5.28 -5.66
C PRO A 124 12.67 6.06 -4.56
N HIS A 125 13.89 5.63 -4.21
CA HIS A 125 14.73 6.34 -3.24
C HIS A 125 15.16 7.73 -3.75
N THR A 126 15.40 7.89 -5.06
CA THR A 126 15.68 9.20 -5.67
C THR A 126 14.53 10.17 -5.45
N PHE A 127 13.27 9.73 -5.61
CA PHE A 127 12.10 10.58 -5.35
C PHE A 127 12.01 10.96 -3.88
N ARG A 128 12.21 10.00 -2.97
CA ARG A 128 12.21 10.27 -1.53
C ARG A 128 13.26 11.31 -1.13
N HIS A 129 14.49 11.20 -1.66
CA HIS A 129 15.53 12.18 -1.39
C HIS A 129 15.14 13.55 -1.95
N ARG A 130 14.62 13.62 -3.17
CA ARG A 130 14.23 14.90 -3.79
C ARG A 130 13.09 15.57 -3.05
N PHE A 131 12.10 14.78 -2.62
CA PHE A 131 11.04 15.27 -1.75
C PHE A 131 11.61 15.94 -0.50
N ALA A 132 12.53 15.29 0.22
CA ALA A 132 13.10 15.84 1.45
C ALA A 132 13.97 17.10 1.22
N THR A 133 14.56 17.29 0.04
CA THR A 133 15.37 18.48 -0.27
C THR A 133 14.59 19.66 -0.81
N HIS A 134 13.35 19.44 -1.27
CA HIS A 134 12.52 20.47 -1.92
C HIS A 134 11.28 20.84 -1.10
N LEU A 135 11.14 20.29 0.11
CA LEU A 135 10.13 20.65 1.09
C LEU A 135 10.61 21.85 1.90
#